data_AF-A0A210QHD0-F1
#
_entry.id   AF-A0A210QHD0-F1
#
_cell.length_a   1.000
_cell.length_b   1.000
_cell.length_c   1.000
_cell.angle_alpha   90.00
_cell.angle_beta   90.00
_cell.angle_gamma   90.00
#
_symmetry.space_group_name_H-M   'P 1'
#
loop_
_entity.id
_entity.type
_entity.pdbx_description
1 polymer ?
#
loop_
_entity_poly.entity_id
_entity_poly.type
_entity_poly.pdbx_seq_one_letter_code
_entity_poly.pdbx_strand_id
1 'polypeptide(L)'
;MKSLKKTLKGAASGPAALWGKTWPFQLSGKVESVATHMHWSVRNCGGNAVKLRQSLENITEHYKHQDAKQYPNYDISRIGITVPKAERLLIGILTNSTLCKHAEDYRLGRDTFYVESFNNVINIYQDKRIAFSDDQYTSRANLAVCHCICSM
;
A
#
# COMPACT_ATOMS: atom_id res chain seq x y z
N MET A 1 -2.44 2.49 -3.99
CA MET A 1 -2.20 1.12 -3.45
C MET A 1 -3.46 0.25 -3.26
N LYS A 2 -4.69 0.79 -3.30
CA LYS A 2 -5.94 0.00 -3.19
C LYS A 2 -6.05 -1.15 -4.21
N SER A 3 -5.67 -0.89 -5.47
CA SER A 3 -5.66 -1.92 -6.53
C SER A 3 -4.77 -3.12 -6.18
N LEU A 4 -3.56 -2.86 -5.66
CA LEU A 4 -2.66 -3.93 -5.24
C LEU A 4 -3.18 -4.70 -4.03
N LYS A 5 -3.73 -4.01 -3.02
CA LYS A 5 -4.37 -4.69 -1.88
C LYS A 5 -5.46 -5.65 -2.34
N LYS A 6 -6.24 -5.28 -3.37
CA LYS A 6 -7.25 -6.15 -3.99
C LYS A 6 -6.62 -7.39 -4.63
N THR A 7 -5.56 -7.22 -5.43
CA THR A 7 -4.83 -8.35 -6.04
C THR A 7 -4.23 -9.28 -4.99
N LEU A 8 -3.60 -8.72 -3.97
CA LEU A 8 -2.99 -9.48 -2.89
C LEU A 8 -4.04 -10.19 -2.03
N LYS A 9 -5.21 -9.57 -1.81
CA LYS A 9 -6.34 -10.21 -1.12
C LYS A 9 -6.86 -11.43 -1.89
N GLY A 10 -6.91 -11.38 -3.22
CA GLY A 10 -7.29 -12.54 -4.03
C GLY A 10 -6.30 -13.71 -3.95
N ALA A 11 -5.02 -13.42 -3.64
CA ALA A 11 -3.99 -14.41 -3.43
C ALA A 11 -3.88 -14.91 -1.98
N ALA A 12 -4.26 -14.07 -1.03
CA ALA A 12 -4.10 -14.29 0.42
C ALA A 12 -5.39 -14.73 1.12
N SER A 13 -6.52 -14.74 0.43
CA SER A 13 -7.82 -15.19 0.96
C SER A 13 -8.67 -15.79 -0.14
N GLY A 14 -9.42 -16.85 0.17
CA GLY A 14 -10.32 -17.49 -0.78
C GLY A 14 -11.17 -18.60 -0.14
N PRO A 15 -12.03 -19.28 -0.92
CA PRO A 15 -12.75 -20.46 -0.47
C PRO A 15 -11.79 -21.56 0.01
N ALA A 16 -12.19 -22.34 1.01
CA ALA A 16 -11.38 -23.45 1.54
C ALA A 16 -10.96 -24.47 0.45
N ALA A 17 -11.77 -24.64 -0.60
CA ALA A 17 -11.46 -25.50 -1.75
C ALA A 17 -10.21 -25.06 -2.56
N LEU A 18 -9.82 -23.79 -2.47
CA LEU A 18 -8.64 -23.23 -3.15
C LEU A 18 -7.39 -23.19 -2.26
N TRP A 19 -7.53 -23.57 -0.99
CA TRP A 19 -6.44 -23.61 -0.02
C TRP A 19 -5.36 -24.62 -0.47
N GLY A 20 -4.12 -24.16 -0.58
CA GLY A 20 -2.97 -24.95 -1.06
C GLY A 20 -2.84 -25.02 -2.59
N LYS A 21 -3.90 -24.65 -3.33
CA LYS A 21 -3.91 -24.63 -4.80
C LYS A 21 -3.57 -23.27 -5.36
N THR A 22 -4.46 -22.29 -5.26
CA THR A 22 -4.22 -20.91 -5.71
C THR A 22 -3.99 -19.96 -4.55
N TRP A 23 -4.38 -20.37 -3.34
CA TRP A 23 -4.19 -19.65 -2.09
C TRP A 23 -3.20 -20.39 -1.18
N PRO A 24 -1.92 -19.95 -1.13
CA PRO A 24 -0.95 -20.48 -0.18
C PRO A 24 -1.25 -19.97 1.24
N PHE A 25 -1.25 -20.88 2.22
CA PHE A 25 -1.53 -20.52 3.62
C PHE A 25 -0.57 -19.45 4.17
N GLN A 26 0.67 -19.44 3.69
CA GLN A 26 1.71 -18.51 4.12
C GLN A 26 1.45 -17.07 3.70
N LEU A 27 0.61 -16.84 2.69
CA LEU A 27 0.21 -15.48 2.30
C LEU A 27 -1.01 -14.99 3.10
N SER A 28 -1.66 -15.87 3.87
CA SER A 28 -2.78 -15.50 4.73
C SER A 28 -2.37 -14.44 5.75
N GLY A 29 -3.19 -13.39 5.87
CA GLY A 29 -2.93 -12.28 6.79
C GLY A 29 -1.77 -11.35 6.40
N LYS A 30 -1.06 -11.59 5.30
CA LYS A 30 0.06 -10.73 4.87
C LYS A 30 -0.36 -9.50 4.06
N VAL A 31 -1.64 -9.37 3.69
CA VAL A 31 -2.14 -8.27 2.83
C VAL A 31 -1.78 -6.89 3.38
N GLU A 32 -2.14 -6.64 4.64
CA GLU A 32 -1.91 -5.35 5.28
C GLU A 32 -0.43 -5.14 5.60
N SER A 33 0.28 -6.18 6.03
CA SER A 33 1.71 -6.09 6.32
C SER A 33 2.53 -5.74 5.07
N VAL A 34 2.25 -6.39 3.94
CA VAL A 34 2.93 -6.09 2.66
C VAL A 34 2.60 -4.67 2.21
N ALA A 35 1.35 -4.21 2.37
CA ALA A 35 0.98 -2.84 2.07
C ALA A 35 1.73 -1.82 2.94
N THR A 36 1.95 -2.11 4.23
CA THR A 36 2.76 -1.26 5.11
C THR A 36 4.21 -1.16 4.62
N HIS A 37 4.84 -2.29 4.25
CA HIS A 37 6.20 -2.26 3.70
C HIS A 37 6.29 -1.44 2.42
N MET A 38 5.29 -1.52 1.55
CA MET A 38 5.24 -0.69 0.35
C MET A 38 5.13 0.80 0.66
N HIS A 39 4.23 1.18 1.57
CA HIS A 39 4.11 2.58 2.00
C HIS A 39 5.43 3.09 2.57
N TRP A 40 6.11 2.24 3.35
CA TRP A 40 7.44 2.52 3.85
C TRP A 40 8.47 2.67 2.72
N SER A 41 8.48 1.78 1.71
CA SER A 41 9.39 1.87 0.56
C SER A 41 9.20 3.17 -0.22
N VAL A 42 7.96 3.60 -0.45
CA VAL A 42 7.68 4.88 -1.14
C VAL A 42 8.17 6.05 -0.31
N ARG A 43 7.93 6.05 1.01
CA ARG A 43 8.40 7.10 1.93
C ARG A 43 9.92 7.22 2.00
N ASN A 44 10.61 6.08 1.94
CA ASN A 44 12.04 5.96 2.20
C ASN A 44 12.90 5.77 0.93
N CYS A 45 12.32 5.84 -0.27
CA CYS A 45 13.10 5.72 -1.51
C CYS A 45 13.95 6.96 -1.83
N GLY A 46 13.75 8.07 -1.12
CA GLY A 46 14.56 9.29 -1.27
C GLY A 46 14.48 9.93 -2.65
N GLY A 47 13.34 9.83 -3.35
CA GLY A 47 13.18 10.37 -4.70
C GLY A 47 13.82 9.52 -5.81
N ASN A 48 14.36 8.33 -5.47
CA ASN A 48 15.04 7.44 -6.40
C ASN A 48 14.16 6.21 -6.72
N ALA A 49 13.72 6.11 -7.97
CA ALA A 49 12.87 5.03 -8.44
C ALA A 49 13.57 3.65 -8.48
N VAL A 50 14.90 3.61 -8.70
CA VAL A 50 15.67 2.37 -8.64
C VAL A 50 15.68 1.82 -7.21
N LYS A 51 15.93 2.69 -6.22
CA LYS A 51 15.84 2.32 -4.80
C LYS A 51 14.44 1.86 -4.41
N LEU A 52 13.40 2.47 -4.98
CA LEU A 52 12.02 2.04 -4.77
C LEU A 52 11.80 0.61 -5.29
N ARG A 53 12.20 0.30 -6.54
CA ARG A 53 12.08 -1.05 -7.12
C ARG A 53 12.82 -2.10 -6.29
N GLN A 54 14.08 -1.82 -5.95
CA GLN A 54 14.90 -2.72 -5.10
C GLN A 54 14.25 -2.95 -3.73
N SER A 55 13.72 -1.88 -3.10
CA SER A 55 13.04 -2.01 -1.81
C SER A 55 11.79 -2.87 -1.90
N LEU A 56 11.02 -2.78 -3.01
CA LEU A 56 9.84 -3.61 -3.24
C LEU A 56 10.19 -5.07 -3.50
N GLU A 57 11.24 -5.34 -4.27
CA GLU A 57 11.74 -6.70 -4.53
C GLU A 57 12.21 -7.38 -3.22
N ASN A 58 12.86 -6.63 -2.35
CA ASN A 58 13.33 -7.08 -1.04
C ASN A 58 12.21 -7.40 -0.04
N ILE A 59 10.95 -7.02 -0.30
CA ILE A 59 9.81 -7.38 0.57
C ILE A 59 9.66 -8.89 0.69
N THR A 60 9.88 -9.62 -0.42
CA THR A 60 9.78 -11.09 -0.39
C THR A 60 10.87 -11.68 0.51
N GLU A 61 12.08 -11.14 0.40
CA GLU A 61 13.25 -11.57 1.16
C GLU A 61 13.07 -11.31 2.67
N HIS A 62 12.47 -10.18 3.02
CA HIS A 62 12.09 -9.85 4.41
C HIS A 62 11.21 -10.92 5.06
N TYR A 63 10.33 -11.58 4.29
CA TYR A 63 9.46 -12.65 4.81
C TYR A 63 10.07 -14.05 4.74
N LYS A 64 11.18 -14.24 4.03
CA LYS A 64 11.97 -15.49 4.06
C LYS A 64 12.87 -15.51 5.29
N HIS A 65 13.59 -14.41 5.51
CA HIS A 65 14.47 -14.20 6.65
C HIS A 65 13.75 -13.43 7.75
N GLN A 66 12.53 -13.83 8.10
CA GLN A 66 11.92 -13.27 9.30
C GLN A 66 12.73 -13.81 10.48
N ASP A 67 13.79 -13.08 10.80
CA ASP A 67 14.74 -13.36 11.86
C ASP A 67 13.92 -13.62 13.11
N ALA A 68 13.83 -14.90 13.42
CA ALA A 68 13.62 -15.34 14.75
C ALA A 68 14.73 -14.70 15.58
N LYS A 69 14.46 -13.51 16.16
CA LYS A 69 14.81 -13.34 17.56
C LYS A 69 13.99 -14.40 18.28
N GLN A 70 14.57 -15.60 18.29
CA GLN A 70 14.02 -16.82 18.81
C GLN A 70 14.09 -16.67 20.32
N TYR A 71 13.25 -15.80 20.87
CA TYR A 71 13.02 -15.79 22.30
C TYR A 71 12.40 -17.16 22.60
N PRO A 72 12.93 -17.92 23.55
CA PRO A 72 12.55 -19.32 23.78
C PRO A 72 11.05 -19.53 24.04
N ASN A 73 10.30 -18.44 24.31
CA ASN A 73 8.87 -18.45 24.63
C ASN A 73 8.02 -17.54 23.72
N TYR A 74 8.54 -17.05 22.59
CA TYR A 74 7.78 -16.18 21.68
C TYR A 74 7.37 -16.93 20.42
N ASP A 75 6.10 -17.34 20.37
CA ASP A 75 5.50 -17.85 19.14
C ASP A 75 5.44 -16.73 18.10
N ILE A 76 6.13 -16.93 16.98
CA ILE A 76 6.15 -15.95 15.89
C ILE A 76 4.73 -15.88 15.31
N SER A 77 4.00 -14.81 15.62
CA SER A 77 2.62 -14.57 15.18
C SER A 77 2.43 -14.52 13.65
N ARG A 78 3.53 -14.47 12.87
CA ARG A 78 3.51 -14.35 11.40
C ARG A 78 4.28 -15.50 10.77
N ILE A 79 3.57 -16.28 9.97
CA ILE A 79 4.10 -17.42 9.22
C ILE A 79 5.12 -16.92 8.18
N GLY A 80 6.36 -17.43 8.20
CA GLY A 80 7.37 -17.13 7.19
C GLY A 80 7.00 -17.70 5.80
N ILE A 81 7.55 -17.13 4.74
CA ILE A 81 7.38 -17.66 3.37
C ILE A 81 8.50 -18.66 3.12
N THR A 82 8.17 -19.95 3.16
CA THR A 82 9.13 -21.05 2.87
C THR A 82 8.76 -21.85 1.63
N VAL A 83 7.48 -21.82 1.21
CA VAL A 83 7.00 -22.59 0.07
C VAL A 83 7.37 -21.83 -1.23
N PRO A 84 8.10 -22.45 -2.18
CA PRO A 84 8.53 -21.79 -3.43
C PRO A 84 7.38 -21.28 -4.31
N LYS A 85 6.18 -21.85 -4.14
CA LYS A 85 4.97 -21.41 -4.81
C LYS A 85 4.42 -20.10 -4.25
N ALA A 86 4.46 -19.94 -2.92
CA ALA A 86 4.02 -18.71 -2.26
C ALA A 86 4.98 -17.56 -2.57
N GLU A 87 6.28 -17.84 -2.62
CA GLU A 87 7.31 -16.90 -3.03
C GLU A 87 7.10 -16.39 -4.45
N ARG A 88 7.02 -17.29 -5.44
CA ARG A 88 6.81 -16.92 -6.85
C ARG A 88 5.54 -16.09 -7.05
N LEU A 89 4.49 -16.41 -6.30
CA LEU A 89 3.23 -15.70 -6.38
C LEU A 89 3.35 -14.29 -5.80
N LEU A 90 4.03 -14.12 -4.66
CA LEU A 90 4.27 -12.80 -4.08
C LEU A 90 5.17 -11.96 -5.00
N ILE A 91 6.30 -12.50 -5.48
CA ILE A 91 7.18 -11.81 -6.44
C ILE A 91 6.40 -11.40 -7.68
N GLY A 92 5.58 -12.29 -8.22
CA GLY A 92 4.73 -12.01 -9.38
C GLY A 92 3.75 -10.86 -9.14
N ILE A 93 3.15 -10.77 -7.96
CA ILE A 93 2.25 -9.66 -7.59
C ILE A 93 3.03 -8.35 -7.44
N LEU A 94 4.20 -8.39 -6.79
CA LEU A 94 5.04 -7.22 -6.54
C LEU A 94 5.59 -6.63 -7.84
N THR A 95 6.19 -7.45 -8.69
CA THR A 95 6.75 -7.04 -9.99
C THR A 95 5.67 -6.56 -10.95
N ASN A 96 4.48 -7.18 -10.96
CA ASN A 96 3.38 -6.74 -11.81
C ASN A 96 2.60 -5.54 -11.28
N SER A 97 2.91 -5.08 -10.07
CA SER A 97 2.26 -3.92 -9.47
C SER A 97 2.50 -2.66 -10.28
N THR A 98 1.51 -1.76 -10.30
CA THR A 98 1.68 -0.42 -10.87
C THR A 98 2.81 0.35 -10.20
N LEU A 99 3.05 0.08 -8.91
CA LEU A 99 4.10 0.71 -8.11
C LEU A 99 5.50 0.34 -8.61
N CYS A 100 5.72 -0.93 -8.95
CA CYS A 100 7.02 -1.40 -9.47
C CYS A 100 7.19 -1.02 -10.95
N LYS A 101 6.14 -1.18 -11.77
CA LYS A 101 6.15 -0.83 -13.20
C LYS A 101 6.40 0.66 -13.43
N HIS A 102 5.72 1.51 -12.67
CA HIS A 102 5.75 2.97 -12.80
C HIS A 102 6.41 3.63 -11.58
N ALA A 103 7.52 3.06 -11.09
CA ALA A 103 8.21 3.56 -9.90
C ALA A 103 8.60 5.06 -10.00
N GLU A 104 8.83 5.58 -11.20
CA GLU A 104 9.12 6.99 -11.46
C GLU A 104 7.98 7.92 -11.00
N ASP A 105 6.73 7.51 -11.20
CA ASP A 105 5.54 8.30 -10.85
C ASP A 105 5.32 8.36 -9.34
N TYR A 106 5.88 7.41 -8.60
CA TYR A 106 5.67 7.26 -7.16
C TYR A 106 6.88 7.66 -6.31
N ARG A 107 8.05 7.96 -6.91
CA ARG A 107 9.29 8.26 -6.18
C ARG A 107 9.20 9.46 -5.23
N LEU A 108 8.25 10.37 -5.45
CA LEU A 108 8.01 11.55 -4.63
C LEU A 108 6.82 11.38 -3.65
N GLY A 109 6.19 10.20 -3.63
CA GLY A 109 4.99 9.91 -2.85
C GLY A 109 5.21 9.74 -1.34
N ARG A 110 5.86 10.70 -0.67
CA ARG A 110 6.16 10.62 0.77
C ARG A 110 4.91 10.65 1.65
N ASP A 111 3.89 11.40 1.26
CA ASP A 111 2.71 11.53 2.12
C ASP A 111 1.43 11.80 1.33
N THR A 112 0.86 10.74 0.78
CA THR A 112 -0.46 10.81 0.14
C THR A 112 -1.57 11.02 1.18
N PHE A 113 -1.30 10.86 2.48
CA PHE A 113 -2.30 11.06 3.53
C PHE A 113 -2.83 12.51 3.55
N TYR A 114 -1.94 13.51 3.52
CA TYR A 114 -2.36 14.91 3.50
C TYR A 114 -3.09 15.26 2.21
N VAL A 115 -2.69 14.67 1.08
CA VAL A 115 -3.36 14.86 -0.21
C VAL A 115 -4.76 14.22 -0.21
N GLU A 116 -4.90 13.00 0.32
CA GLU A 116 -6.20 12.33 0.44
C GLU A 116 -7.12 13.06 1.44
N SER A 117 -6.58 13.52 2.57
CA SER A 117 -7.32 14.31 3.56
C SER A 117 -7.79 15.64 2.94
N PHE A 118 -6.90 16.37 2.27
CA PHE A 118 -7.23 17.61 1.57
C PHE A 118 -8.30 17.39 0.49
N ASN A 119 -8.17 16.34 -0.33
CA ASN A 119 -9.17 16.00 -1.33
C ASN A 119 -10.53 15.67 -0.71
N ASN A 120 -10.58 15.00 0.44
CA ASN A 120 -11.82 14.74 1.16
C ASN A 120 -12.45 16.04 1.67
N VAL A 121 -11.65 16.94 2.25
CA VAL A 121 -12.13 18.25 2.71
C VAL A 121 -12.66 19.09 1.55
N ILE A 122 -11.92 19.17 0.44
CA ILE A 122 -12.36 19.88 -0.77
C ILE A 122 -13.69 19.32 -1.26
N ASN A 123 -13.91 18.01 -1.28
CA ASN A 123 -15.19 17.44 -1.71
C ASN A 123 -16.37 17.82 -0.79
N ILE A 124 -16.14 18.14 0.49
CA ILE A 124 -17.20 18.63 1.40
C ILE A 124 -17.64 20.04 0.99
N TYR A 125 -16.68 20.90 0.69
CA TYR A 125 -16.96 22.30 0.33
C TYR A 125 -17.29 22.47 -1.16
N GLN A 126 -16.74 21.64 -2.03
CA GLN A 126 -16.90 21.66 -3.48
C GLN A 126 -17.29 20.26 -3.97
N ASP A 127 -18.52 19.84 -3.67
CA ASP A 127 -19.04 18.61 -4.24
C ASP A 127 -19.10 18.76 -5.76
N LYS A 128 -18.41 17.86 -6.46
CA LYS A 128 -18.32 17.82 -7.93
C LYS A 128 -19.68 17.62 -8.62
N ARG A 129 -20.70 17.21 -7.88
CA ARG A 129 -22.07 17.00 -8.37
C ARG A 129 -22.90 18.27 -8.39
N ILE A 130 -22.43 19.34 -7.75
CA ILE A 130 -23.14 20.61 -7.65
C ILE A 130 -22.38 21.64 -8.46
N ALA A 131 -23.04 22.24 -9.45
CA ALA A 131 -22.48 23.35 -10.19
C ALA A 131 -22.63 24.63 -9.36
N PHE A 132 -21.50 25.25 -9.01
CA PHE A 132 -21.45 26.53 -8.34
C PHE A 132 -21.07 27.62 -9.33
N SER A 133 -21.48 28.87 -9.08
CA SER A 133 -20.92 30.03 -9.79
C SER A 133 -19.46 30.23 -9.41
N ASP A 134 -18.70 30.93 -10.25
CA ASP A 134 -17.25 31.13 -10.05
C ASP A 134 -16.90 31.75 -8.69
N ASP A 135 -17.71 32.71 -8.22
CA ASP A 135 -17.54 33.36 -6.91
C ASP A 135 -17.74 32.39 -5.74
N GLN A 136 -18.77 31.54 -5.83
CA GLN A 136 -19.03 30.51 -4.81
C GLN A 136 -17.98 29.42 -4.87
N TYR A 137 -17.54 29.03 -6.07
CA TYR A 137 -16.45 28.07 -6.24
C TYR A 137 -15.19 28.57 -5.54
N THR A 138 -14.78 29.80 -5.81
CA THR A 138 -13.56 30.41 -5.23
C THR A 138 -13.65 30.52 -3.72
N SER A 139 -14.78 31.01 -3.20
CA SER A 139 -14.99 31.16 -1.76
C SER A 139 -14.97 29.82 -1.01
N ARG A 140 -15.54 28.77 -1.61
CA ARG A 140 -15.58 27.42 -1.04
C ARG A 140 -14.22 26.71 -1.10
N ALA A 141 -13.44 26.93 -2.17
CA ALA A 141 -12.04 26.49 -2.22
C ALA A 141 -11.22 27.13 -1.08
N ASN A 142 -11.36 28.45 -0.89
CA ASN A 142 -10.65 29.17 0.17
C ASN A 142 -11.05 28.68 1.56
N LEU A 143 -12.35 28.42 1.80
CA LEU A 143 -12.82 27.81 3.05
C LEU A 143 -12.22 26.42 3.30
N ALA A 144 -12.14 25.57 2.28
CA ALA A 144 -11.51 24.26 2.39
C ALA A 144 -10.01 24.35 2.72
N VAL A 145 -9.31 25.32 2.13
CA VAL A 145 -7.91 25.61 2.43
C VAL A 145 -7.75 26.08 3.88
N CYS A 146 -8.57 27.04 4.33
CA CYS A 146 -8.55 27.50 5.72
C CYS A 146 -8.82 26.36 6.70
N HIS A 147 -9.81 25.51 6.43
CA HIS A 147 -10.12 24.35 7.25
C HIS A 147 -8.93 23.38 7.35
N CYS A 148 -8.23 23.13 6.24
CA CYS A 148 -7.06 22.26 6.23
C CYS A 148 -5.87 22.84 6.98
N ILE A 149 -5.66 24.17 6.91
CA ILE A 149 -4.58 24.85 7.64
C ILE A 149 -4.85 24.87 9.15
N CYS A 150 -6.10 25.14 9.57
CA CYS A 150 -6.45 25.21 10.99
C CYS A 150 -6.55 23.84 11.69
N SER A 151 -6.59 22.74 10.93
CA SER A 151 -6.74 21.37 11.46
C SER A 151 -5.42 20.57 11.49
N MET A 152 -4.31 21.15 11.02
CA MET A 152 -2.96 20.56 11.09
C MET A 152 -2.18 21.13 12.26
#